data_AF-A0AAD5FZ56-F1
#
_entry.id   AF-A0AAD5FZ56-F1
#
_cell.length_a   1.000
_cell.length_b   1.000
_cell.length_c   1.000
_cell.angle_alpha   90.00
_cell.angle_beta   90.00
_cell.angle_gamma   90.00
#
_symmetry.space_group_name_H-M   'P 1'
#
loop_
_entity.id
_entity.type
_entity.pdbx_description
1 polymer ?
#
loop_
_entity_poly.entity_id
_entity_poly.type
_entity_poly.pdbx_seq_one_letter_code
_entity_poly.pdbx_strand_id
1 'polypeptide(L)'
;MSQYGFVKIERDVAKAVPTPKAPVPHLNTDLPSSEFSQAVLKVYLYSRAIIKDQFPDWKLDDEVVFVTSLLHDIGTTEENMHGTKMSFEFYGGLLSRDLVLEKTKNQDYAEAVSEAIIRHQDLGESGYITTLGLILQIATTLDNIGANTNLIHLDTLDAVNKKYGREGWASCFGAAIDNENKLKPWGHTSALGVDEFRDNVLGNKVKSSQIVHLAILKAADLAEDIQLKIFDLANAAIQNYKIEKDIAAFLKKELDQVYGPTWHVIVGKSFGSYVTHEQGYFIYFYIGELAFLVFKSG
;
A
#
# COMPACT_ATOMS: atom_id res chain seq x y z
N MET A 1 -16.37 23.63 -1.69
CA MET A 1 -16.17 23.05 -0.35
C MET A 1 -15.98 21.54 -0.35
N SER A 2 -16.98 20.69 -0.62
CA SER A 2 -16.79 19.21 -0.52
C SER A 2 -15.77 18.63 -1.52
N GLN A 3 -15.65 19.23 -2.70
CA GLN A 3 -14.69 18.81 -3.73
C GLN A 3 -13.22 19.04 -3.33
N TYR A 4 -12.98 19.94 -2.39
CA TYR A 4 -11.65 20.18 -1.81
C TYR A 4 -11.41 19.34 -0.55
N GLY A 5 -12.38 18.52 -0.15
CA GLY A 5 -12.27 17.64 1.02
C GLY A 5 -12.62 18.28 2.36
N PHE A 6 -13.19 19.49 2.37
CA PHE A 6 -13.76 20.12 3.57
C PHE A 6 -15.08 19.44 3.99
N VAL A 7 -14.97 18.15 4.34
CA VAL A 7 -16.00 17.30 4.90
C VAL A 7 -15.36 16.61 6.10
N LYS A 8 -16.01 16.67 7.26
CA LYS A 8 -15.48 16.04 8.47
C LYS A 8 -15.49 14.51 8.32
N ILE A 9 -14.42 13.87 8.77
CA ILE A 9 -14.37 12.43 9.01
C ILE A 9 -13.52 12.14 10.25
N GLU A 10 -13.80 11.03 10.92
CA GLU A 10 -12.96 10.52 12.02
C GLU A 10 -11.50 10.39 11.54
N ARG A 11 -10.55 10.83 12.36
CA ARG A 11 -9.12 10.70 12.04
C ARG A 11 -8.62 9.26 12.19
N ASP A 12 -9.13 8.57 13.19
CA ASP A 12 -8.81 7.16 13.41
C ASP A 12 -9.38 6.31 12.26
N VAL A 13 -8.48 5.67 11.51
CA VAL A 13 -8.84 4.89 10.31
C VAL A 13 -9.83 3.77 10.64
N ALA A 14 -9.72 3.14 11.82
CA ALA A 14 -10.64 2.08 12.23
C ALA A 14 -12.07 2.60 12.48
N LYS A 15 -12.20 3.87 12.88
CA LYS A 15 -13.50 4.55 13.05
C LYS A 15 -14.02 5.14 11.75
N ALA A 16 -13.13 5.60 10.88
CA ALA A 16 -13.48 6.11 9.56
C ALA A 16 -13.95 4.99 8.60
N VAL A 17 -13.38 3.79 8.75
CA VAL A 17 -13.70 2.59 7.95
C VAL A 17 -13.99 1.41 8.89
N PRO A 18 -15.12 1.42 9.63
CA PRO A 18 -15.42 0.38 10.61
C PRO A 18 -15.72 -0.98 9.97
N THR A 19 -16.08 -1.00 8.68
CA THR A 19 -16.31 -2.22 7.91
C THR A 19 -15.72 -2.05 6.52
N PRO A 20 -14.40 -2.32 6.35
CA PRO A 20 -13.75 -2.22 5.06
C PRO A 20 -14.43 -3.08 4.01
N LYS A 21 -14.71 -2.49 2.85
CA LYS A 21 -15.20 -3.22 1.68
C LYS A 21 -14.05 -4.03 1.10
N ALA A 22 -14.34 -5.21 0.54
CA ALA A 22 -13.34 -6.01 -0.16
C ALA A 22 -12.74 -5.18 -1.31
N PRO A 23 -11.43 -4.85 -1.28
CA PRO A 23 -10.80 -4.06 -2.33
C PRO A 23 -10.81 -4.82 -3.66
N VAL A 24 -10.83 -4.10 -4.78
CA VAL A 24 -10.78 -4.70 -6.13
C VAL A 24 -9.52 -4.27 -6.89
N PRO A 25 -9.06 -5.03 -7.90
CA PRO A 25 -7.89 -4.65 -8.69
C PRO A 25 -8.12 -3.36 -9.51
N HIS A 26 -7.35 -2.32 -9.20
CA HIS A 26 -7.16 -1.11 -10.01
C HIS A 26 -5.79 -1.17 -10.72
N LEU A 27 -5.76 -1.61 -11.98
CA LEU A 27 -4.52 -1.84 -12.75
C LEU A 27 -4.14 -0.67 -13.67
N ASN A 28 -5.08 0.26 -13.93
CA ASN A 28 -4.76 1.48 -14.66
C ASN A 28 -3.96 2.41 -13.73
N THR A 29 -2.68 2.52 -14.04
CA THR A 29 -1.68 3.30 -13.29
C THR A 29 -1.29 4.56 -14.05
N ASP A 30 -2.08 5.00 -15.05
CA ASP A 30 -1.82 6.22 -15.78
C ASP A 30 -2.19 7.44 -14.95
N LEU A 31 -1.38 8.47 -15.09
CA LEU A 31 -1.45 9.68 -14.30
C LEU A 31 -2.08 10.80 -15.11
N PRO A 32 -2.79 11.74 -14.47
CA PRO A 32 -3.23 12.96 -15.13
C PRO A 32 -2.05 13.65 -15.83
N SER A 33 -2.27 14.10 -17.06
CA SER A 33 -1.30 14.94 -17.76
C SER A 33 -1.21 16.27 -17.02
N SER A 34 -0.13 16.48 -16.28
CA SER A 34 0.15 17.71 -15.54
C SER A 34 1.60 18.11 -15.74
N GLU A 35 1.88 19.42 -15.78
CA GLU A 35 3.24 19.96 -15.81
C GLU A 35 4.09 19.50 -14.61
N PHE A 36 3.45 18.99 -13.55
CA PHE A 36 4.09 18.51 -12.33
C PHE A 36 4.20 16.97 -12.21
N SER A 37 3.90 16.21 -13.27
CA SER A 37 3.73 14.74 -13.26
C SER A 37 5.01 13.89 -13.07
N GLN A 38 6.11 14.44 -12.55
CA GLN A 38 7.41 13.72 -12.46
C GLN A 38 7.88 13.38 -11.03
N ALA A 39 7.14 13.71 -9.97
CA ALA A 39 7.50 13.33 -8.60
C ALA A 39 6.39 12.54 -7.87
N VAL A 40 6.81 11.49 -7.16
CA VAL A 40 6.08 10.59 -6.23
C VAL A 40 4.56 10.46 -6.41
N LEU A 41 4.15 9.49 -7.23
CA LEU A 41 2.74 9.34 -7.66
C LEU A 41 2.05 8.10 -7.08
N LYS A 42 2.77 7.31 -6.28
CA LYS A 42 2.20 6.13 -5.61
C LYS A 42 1.10 6.51 -4.62
N VAL A 43 1.35 7.52 -3.80
CA VAL A 43 0.38 8.06 -2.83
C VAL A 43 -0.93 8.48 -3.53
N TYR A 44 -0.84 9.14 -4.68
CA TYR A 44 -2.02 9.49 -5.48
C TYR A 44 -2.77 8.25 -5.99
N LEU A 45 -2.06 7.27 -6.56
CA LEU A 45 -2.68 6.06 -7.10
C LEU A 45 -3.32 5.20 -6.00
N TYR A 46 -2.66 5.08 -4.84
CA TYR A 46 -3.23 4.43 -3.66
C TYR A 46 -4.46 5.18 -3.16
N SER A 47 -4.38 6.51 -3.06
CA SER A 47 -5.52 7.34 -2.66
C SER A 47 -6.73 7.10 -3.57
N ARG A 48 -6.54 7.09 -4.88
CA ARG A 48 -7.65 6.86 -5.83
C ARG A 48 -8.24 5.47 -5.73
N ALA A 49 -7.42 4.42 -5.61
CA ALA A 49 -7.90 3.07 -5.44
C ALA A 49 -8.74 2.93 -4.15
N ILE A 50 -8.20 3.43 -3.03
CA ILE A 50 -8.86 3.38 -1.72
C ILE A 50 -10.13 4.23 -1.70
N ILE A 51 -10.13 5.43 -2.30
CA ILE A 51 -11.35 6.26 -2.42
C ILE A 51 -12.43 5.50 -3.19
N LYS A 52 -12.11 4.88 -4.34
CA LYS A 52 -13.09 4.15 -5.14
C LYS A 52 -13.71 2.98 -4.40
N ASP A 53 -12.90 2.22 -3.66
CA ASP A 53 -13.36 1.01 -3.00
C ASP A 53 -14.05 1.32 -1.67
N GLN A 54 -13.41 2.13 -0.82
CA GLN A 54 -13.85 2.37 0.55
C GLN A 54 -14.80 3.57 0.67
N PHE A 55 -14.60 4.60 -0.14
CA PHE A 55 -15.30 5.89 -0.06
C PHE A 55 -15.96 6.35 -1.38
N PRO A 56 -16.77 5.49 -2.04
CA PRO A 56 -17.30 5.79 -3.38
C PRO A 56 -18.20 7.03 -3.44
N ASP A 57 -18.75 7.46 -2.31
CA ASP A 57 -19.63 8.64 -2.22
C ASP A 57 -18.86 9.96 -2.04
N TRP A 58 -17.53 9.91 -1.85
CA TRP A 58 -16.73 11.11 -1.75
C TRP A 58 -16.68 11.85 -3.08
N LYS A 59 -16.85 13.17 -3.00
CA LYS A 59 -16.82 14.06 -4.17
C LYS A 59 -15.48 14.77 -4.32
N LEU A 60 -14.42 14.19 -3.74
CA LEU A 60 -13.08 14.79 -3.72
C LEU A 60 -12.55 14.87 -5.15
N ASP A 61 -12.07 16.04 -5.55
CA ASP A 61 -11.57 16.29 -6.89
C ASP A 61 -10.23 15.58 -7.11
N ASP A 62 -10.11 14.81 -8.20
CA ASP A 62 -8.92 14.03 -8.53
C ASP A 62 -7.67 14.93 -8.68
N GLU A 63 -7.82 16.16 -9.17
CA GLU A 63 -6.70 17.12 -9.28
C GLU A 63 -6.21 17.56 -7.90
N VAL A 64 -7.13 17.79 -6.97
CA VAL A 64 -6.80 18.21 -5.60
C VAL A 64 -6.03 17.09 -4.89
N VAL A 65 -6.46 15.84 -5.04
CA VAL A 65 -5.74 14.66 -4.50
C VAL A 65 -4.35 14.55 -5.14
N PHE A 66 -4.26 14.74 -6.46
CA PHE A 66 -3.01 14.68 -7.21
C PHE A 66 -2.00 15.72 -6.72
N VAL A 67 -2.40 17.00 -6.67
CA VAL A 67 -1.54 18.10 -6.24
C VAL A 67 -1.11 17.93 -4.78
N THR A 68 -2.03 17.51 -3.90
CA THR A 68 -1.68 17.26 -2.50
C THR A 68 -0.68 16.12 -2.36
N SER A 69 -0.90 15.01 -3.08
CA SER A 69 0.00 13.85 -3.05
C SER A 69 1.39 14.18 -3.59
N LEU A 70 1.46 15.02 -4.61
CA LEU A 70 2.72 15.48 -5.19
C LEU A 70 3.53 16.33 -4.22
N LEU A 71 2.85 17.22 -3.48
CA LEU A 71 3.51 18.26 -2.70
C LEU A 71 3.73 17.92 -1.22
N HIS A 72 3.14 16.84 -0.69
CA HIS A 72 3.18 16.56 0.76
C HIS A 72 4.59 16.49 1.35
N ASP A 73 5.56 16.00 0.59
CA ASP A 73 6.97 15.89 0.99
C ASP A 73 7.85 17.03 0.46
N ILE A 74 7.29 18.11 -0.11
CA ILE A 74 8.10 19.23 -0.66
C ILE A 74 9.03 19.84 0.41
N GLY A 75 8.64 19.79 1.68
CA GLY A 75 9.47 20.26 2.80
C GLY A 75 10.74 19.44 3.04
N THR A 76 10.85 18.23 2.49
CA THR A 76 11.99 17.32 2.72
C THR A 76 13.14 17.52 1.74
N THR A 77 13.06 18.46 0.80
CA THR A 77 14.21 18.75 -0.07
C THR A 77 15.35 19.33 0.76
N GLU A 78 16.60 19.09 0.35
CA GLU A 78 17.76 19.62 1.07
C GLU A 78 17.70 21.15 1.21
N GLU A 79 17.31 21.84 0.14
CA GLU A 79 17.09 23.29 0.13
C GLU A 79 16.05 23.72 1.18
N ASN A 80 14.87 23.08 1.19
CA ASN A 80 13.79 23.46 2.10
C ASN A 80 14.09 23.08 3.55
N MET A 81 14.77 21.96 3.80
CA MET A 81 15.18 21.57 5.15
C MET A 81 16.13 22.58 5.78
N HIS A 82 17.07 23.15 5.01
CA HIS A 82 18.00 24.17 5.50
C HIS A 82 17.41 25.58 5.48
N GLY A 83 16.41 25.84 4.62
CA GLY A 83 15.76 27.14 4.47
C GLY A 83 14.82 27.53 5.62
N THR A 84 14.55 26.62 6.56
CA THR A 84 13.61 26.88 7.67
C THR A 84 14.03 26.18 8.98
N LYS A 85 13.51 26.69 10.10
CA LYS A 85 13.57 26.01 11.41
C LYS A 85 12.25 25.34 11.80
N MET A 86 11.23 25.46 10.97
CA MET A 86 9.93 24.79 11.15
C MET A 86 10.01 23.33 10.74
N SER A 87 9.14 22.50 11.30
CA SER A 87 8.96 21.12 10.86
C SER A 87 8.60 21.07 9.38
N PHE A 88 9.12 20.07 8.67
CA PHE A 88 8.99 20.01 7.20
C PHE A 88 7.53 19.94 6.74
N GLU A 89 6.63 19.33 7.50
CA GLU A 89 5.21 19.23 7.21
C GLU A 89 4.57 20.63 7.23
N PHE A 90 4.93 21.44 8.22
CA PHE A 90 4.42 22.80 8.38
C PHE A 90 4.93 23.70 7.27
N TYR A 91 6.24 23.70 7.06
CA TYR A 91 6.85 24.53 6.02
C TYR A 91 6.42 24.09 4.62
N GLY A 92 6.36 22.78 4.36
CA GLY A 92 5.85 22.21 3.11
C GLY A 92 4.40 22.59 2.85
N GLY A 93 3.55 22.58 3.88
CA GLY A 93 2.17 23.05 3.78
C GLY A 93 2.05 24.54 3.44
N LEU A 94 2.92 25.40 3.99
CA LEU A 94 2.97 26.82 3.65
C LEU A 94 3.44 27.06 2.22
N LEU A 95 4.53 26.40 1.80
CA LEU A 95 5.03 26.47 0.42
C LEU A 95 3.95 26.01 -0.58
N SER A 96 3.28 24.90 -0.27
CA SER A 96 2.22 24.34 -1.12
C SER A 96 1.02 25.27 -1.20
N ARG A 97 0.62 25.89 -0.08
CA ARG A 97 -0.46 26.89 -0.07
C ARG A 97 -0.15 28.04 -1.01
N ASP A 98 1.03 28.63 -0.88
CA ASP A 98 1.39 29.82 -1.65
C ASP A 98 1.51 29.50 -3.15
N LEU A 99 2.12 28.35 -3.49
CA LEU A 99 2.20 27.86 -4.86
C LEU A 99 0.81 27.61 -5.48
N VAL A 100 -0.05 26.88 -4.78
CA VAL A 100 -1.41 26.57 -5.27
C VAL A 100 -2.24 27.85 -5.40
N LEU A 101 -2.16 28.76 -4.42
CA LEU A 101 -2.87 30.03 -4.46
C LEU A 101 -2.38 30.89 -5.64
N GLU A 102 -1.07 30.92 -5.88
CA GLU A 102 -0.49 31.67 -7.00
C GLU A 102 -1.00 31.13 -8.34
N LYS A 103 -1.01 29.81 -8.53
CA LYS A 103 -1.36 29.17 -9.80
C LYS A 103 -2.86 29.14 -10.08
N THR A 104 -3.67 28.89 -9.06
CA THR A 104 -5.11 28.65 -9.23
C THR A 104 -5.97 29.87 -8.90
N LYS A 105 -5.41 30.84 -8.15
CA LYS A 105 -6.17 31.96 -7.55
C LYS A 105 -7.35 31.50 -6.70
N ASN A 106 -7.30 30.27 -6.19
CA ASN A 106 -8.37 29.65 -5.43
C ASN A 106 -7.93 29.41 -3.98
N GLN A 107 -8.53 30.15 -3.06
CA GLN A 107 -8.20 30.10 -1.64
C GLN A 107 -8.59 28.77 -1.00
N ASP A 108 -9.80 28.26 -1.26
CA ASP A 108 -10.27 26.97 -0.73
C ASP A 108 -9.34 25.82 -1.15
N TYR A 109 -8.88 25.81 -2.41
CA TYR A 109 -7.95 24.80 -2.90
C TYR A 109 -6.60 24.90 -2.18
N ALA A 110 -6.02 26.10 -2.12
CA ALA A 110 -4.75 26.32 -1.45
C ALA A 110 -4.80 25.93 0.04
N GLU A 111 -5.88 26.27 0.74
CA GLU A 111 -6.08 25.93 2.16
C GLU A 111 -6.32 24.44 2.37
N ALA A 112 -7.06 23.77 1.48
CA ALA A 112 -7.27 22.32 1.56
C ALA A 112 -5.95 21.55 1.42
N VAL A 113 -5.12 21.92 0.43
CA VAL A 113 -3.79 21.33 0.23
C VAL A 113 -2.91 21.59 1.45
N SER A 114 -2.90 22.82 1.95
CA SER A 114 -2.10 23.19 3.13
C SER A 114 -2.49 22.40 4.37
N GLU A 115 -3.79 22.36 4.70
CA GLU A 115 -4.31 21.62 5.86
C GLU A 115 -3.97 20.12 5.78
N ALA A 116 -4.17 19.50 4.62
CA ALA A 116 -3.87 18.08 4.43
C ALA A 116 -2.37 17.80 4.59
N ILE A 117 -1.50 18.62 4.01
CA ILE A 117 -0.04 18.46 4.10
C ILE A 117 0.45 18.72 5.52
N ILE A 118 0.00 19.78 6.19
CA ILE A 118 0.40 20.08 7.57
C ILE A 118 0.11 18.90 8.50
N ARG A 119 -0.99 18.19 8.26
CA ARG A 119 -1.47 17.10 9.12
C ARG A 119 -1.12 15.71 8.61
N HIS A 120 -0.36 15.55 7.53
CA HIS A 120 -0.14 14.23 6.92
C HIS A 120 0.67 13.26 7.80
N GLN A 121 1.42 13.78 8.77
CA GLN A 121 2.12 13.00 9.82
C GLN A 121 1.46 13.12 11.20
N ASP A 122 0.37 13.86 11.34
CA ASP A 122 -0.41 13.97 12.58
C ASP A 122 -1.25 12.69 12.76
N LEU A 123 -0.57 11.56 12.96
CA LEU A 123 -1.15 10.23 13.13
C LEU A 123 -1.69 10.12 14.56
N GLY A 124 -3.00 9.98 14.73
CA GLY A 124 -3.50 9.60 16.05
C GLY A 124 -4.99 9.33 16.12
N GLU A 125 -5.47 9.11 17.34
CA GLU A 125 -6.56 8.16 17.58
C GLU A 125 -7.92 8.81 17.90
N SER A 126 -7.99 10.14 17.88
CA SER A 126 -9.18 10.91 18.25
C SER A 126 -9.35 12.17 17.42
N GLY A 127 -10.61 12.62 17.30
CA GLY A 127 -10.98 13.87 16.64
C GLY A 127 -11.23 13.70 15.14
N TYR A 128 -11.35 14.83 14.45
CA TYR A 128 -11.72 14.87 13.04
C TYR A 128 -10.60 15.42 12.16
N ILE A 129 -10.68 15.08 10.88
CA ILE A 129 -9.80 15.56 9.81
C ILE A 129 -10.66 15.80 8.55
N THR A 130 -10.10 16.50 7.56
CA THR A 130 -10.68 16.60 6.21
C THR A 130 -10.60 15.25 5.51
N THR A 131 -11.50 14.97 4.57
CA THR A 131 -11.43 13.74 3.76
C THR A 131 -10.12 13.68 2.95
N LEU A 132 -9.64 14.82 2.46
CA LEU A 132 -8.35 14.96 1.79
C LEU A 132 -7.16 14.62 2.73
N GLY A 133 -7.20 15.11 3.97
CA GLY A 133 -6.17 14.81 4.97
C GLY A 133 -6.16 13.34 5.37
N LEU A 134 -7.34 12.74 5.60
CA LEU A 134 -7.42 11.32 5.97
C LEU A 134 -6.84 10.42 4.87
N ILE A 135 -7.26 10.62 3.61
CA ILE A 135 -6.78 9.75 2.53
C ILE A 135 -5.27 9.92 2.30
N LEU A 136 -4.75 11.14 2.48
CA LEU A 136 -3.32 11.39 2.43
C LEU A 136 -2.60 10.59 3.52
N GLN A 137 -3.06 10.62 4.78
CA GLN A 137 -2.48 9.82 5.87
C GLN A 137 -2.51 8.32 5.57
N ILE A 138 -3.64 7.79 5.09
CA ILE A 138 -3.78 6.37 4.77
C ILE A 138 -2.77 5.98 3.67
N ALA A 139 -2.68 6.76 2.60
CA ALA A 139 -1.83 6.46 1.47
C ALA A 139 -0.33 6.64 1.76
N THR A 140 0.06 7.66 2.54
CA THR A 140 1.45 7.88 2.94
C THR A 140 1.93 6.82 3.93
N THR A 141 1.11 6.42 4.90
CA THR A 141 1.47 5.35 5.85
C THR A 141 1.51 3.97 5.18
N LEU A 142 0.62 3.71 4.23
CA LEU A 142 0.71 2.55 3.35
C LEU A 142 2.03 2.54 2.58
N ASP A 143 2.38 3.65 1.93
CA ASP A 143 3.63 3.72 1.16
C ASP A 143 4.87 3.66 2.05
N ASN A 144 4.86 4.26 3.23
CA ASN A 144 6.06 4.42 4.05
C ASN A 144 6.33 3.21 4.93
N ILE A 145 5.32 2.72 5.64
CA ILE A 145 5.44 1.67 6.66
C ILE A 145 4.56 0.44 6.40
N GLY A 146 3.78 0.41 5.31
CA GLY A 146 2.95 -0.74 4.96
C GLY A 146 1.69 -0.88 5.80
N ALA A 147 1.20 0.21 6.39
CA ALA A 147 -0.06 0.22 7.14
C ALA A 147 -1.28 0.14 6.19
N ASN A 148 -2.45 -0.21 6.74
CA ASN A 148 -3.73 -0.15 6.02
C ASN A 148 -3.82 -1.00 4.73
N THR A 149 -3.03 -2.08 4.63
CA THR A 149 -3.02 -2.97 3.46
C THR A 149 -4.36 -3.65 3.20
N ASN A 150 -5.22 -3.78 4.23
CA ASN A 150 -6.58 -4.28 4.11
C ASN A 150 -7.53 -3.36 3.33
N LEU A 151 -7.14 -2.11 3.04
CA LEU A 151 -7.98 -1.13 2.32
C LEU A 151 -7.73 -1.09 0.80
N ILE A 152 -6.69 -1.79 0.32
CA ILE A 152 -6.27 -1.77 -1.08
C ILE A 152 -5.97 -3.18 -1.60
N HIS A 153 -6.27 -3.45 -2.86
CA HIS A 153 -6.01 -4.76 -3.45
C HIS A 153 -4.51 -4.96 -3.71
N LEU A 154 -3.99 -6.18 -3.47
CA LEU A 154 -2.57 -6.49 -3.66
C LEU A 154 -2.12 -6.31 -5.12
N ASP A 155 -2.96 -6.67 -6.10
CA ASP A 155 -2.62 -6.44 -7.52
C ASP A 155 -2.51 -4.94 -7.87
N THR A 156 -3.23 -4.07 -7.16
CA THR A 156 -3.04 -2.61 -7.30
C THR A 156 -1.70 -2.18 -6.72
N LEU A 157 -1.37 -2.67 -5.52
CA LEU A 157 -0.06 -2.42 -4.90
C LEU A 157 1.09 -2.87 -5.83
N ASP A 158 0.98 -4.07 -6.41
CA ASP A 158 1.93 -4.59 -7.38
C ASP A 158 2.03 -3.70 -8.62
N ALA A 159 0.91 -3.44 -9.29
CA ALA A 159 0.91 -2.66 -10.53
C ALA A 159 1.54 -1.27 -10.33
N VAL A 160 1.22 -0.61 -9.21
CA VAL A 160 1.78 0.70 -8.85
C VAL A 160 3.27 0.60 -8.52
N ASN A 161 3.69 -0.36 -7.68
CA ASN A 161 5.09 -0.52 -7.31
C ASN A 161 5.97 -1.02 -8.45
N LYS A 162 5.44 -1.83 -9.37
CA LYS A 162 6.17 -2.27 -10.56
C LYS A 162 6.44 -1.12 -11.53
N LYS A 163 5.49 -0.18 -11.65
CA LYS A 163 5.62 0.98 -12.55
C LYS A 163 6.37 2.16 -11.90
N TYR A 164 6.18 2.39 -10.61
CA TYR A 164 6.67 3.59 -9.89
C TYR A 164 7.47 3.26 -8.63
N GLY A 165 7.83 2.00 -8.43
CA GLY A 165 8.72 1.56 -7.35
C GLY A 165 10.10 2.19 -7.50
N ARG A 166 10.71 2.46 -6.36
CA ARG A 166 12.01 3.11 -6.28
C ARG A 166 12.92 2.26 -5.41
N GLU A 167 13.93 1.68 -6.04
CA GLU A 167 15.00 1.00 -5.33
C GLU A 167 15.66 1.99 -4.36
N GLY A 168 15.93 1.56 -3.12
CA GLY A 168 16.54 2.41 -2.09
C GLY A 168 15.63 3.47 -1.46
N TRP A 169 14.35 3.60 -1.86
CA TRP A 169 13.44 4.63 -1.30
C TRP A 169 13.34 4.61 0.22
N ALA A 170 13.22 3.43 0.83
CA ALA A 170 13.13 3.31 2.29
C ALA A 170 14.39 3.89 2.99
N SER A 171 15.57 3.64 2.42
CA SER A 171 16.83 4.18 2.92
C SER A 171 16.91 5.70 2.71
N CYS A 172 16.49 6.20 1.54
CA CYS A 172 16.45 7.64 1.26
C CYS A 172 15.49 8.37 2.21
N PHE A 173 14.29 7.84 2.42
CA PHE A 173 13.30 8.45 3.30
C PHE A 173 13.71 8.33 4.78
N GLY A 174 14.28 7.18 5.18
CA GLY A 174 14.90 7.02 6.49
C GLY A 174 15.98 8.07 6.76
N ALA A 175 16.86 8.33 5.79
CA ALA A 175 17.86 9.38 5.90
C ALA A 175 17.26 10.80 5.95
N ALA A 176 16.13 11.04 5.27
CA ALA A 176 15.41 12.30 5.37
C ALA A 176 14.83 12.52 6.78
N ILE A 177 14.27 11.47 7.39
CA ILE A 177 13.79 11.50 8.79
C ILE A 177 14.95 11.80 9.76
N ASP A 178 16.08 11.10 9.60
CA ASP A 178 17.27 11.35 10.42
C ASP A 178 17.77 12.80 10.25
N ASN A 179 17.74 13.33 9.03
CA ASN A 179 18.17 14.70 8.75
C ASN A 179 17.22 15.74 9.37
N GLU A 180 15.90 15.53 9.28
CA GLU A 180 14.91 16.38 9.93
C GLU A 180 15.11 16.40 11.45
N ASN A 181 15.22 15.23 12.09
CA ASN A 181 15.46 15.13 13.53
C ASN A 181 16.80 15.73 13.96
N LYS A 182 17.83 15.67 13.10
CA LYS A 182 19.13 16.29 13.35
C LYS A 182 19.07 17.82 13.27
N LEU A 183 18.45 18.37 12.22
CA LEU A 183 18.40 19.81 11.96
C LEU A 183 17.37 20.51 12.85
N LYS A 184 16.27 19.83 13.18
CA LYS A 184 15.12 20.35 13.91
C LYS A 184 14.71 19.34 14.99
N PRO A 185 15.50 19.15 16.04
CA PRO A 185 15.20 18.18 17.11
C PRO A 185 13.92 18.51 17.90
N TRP A 186 13.38 19.73 17.77
CA TRP A 186 12.08 20.16 18.29
C TRP A 186 10.92 19.93 17.31
N GLY A 187 11.19 19.40 16.12
CA GLY A 187 10.23 19.28 15.04
C GLY A 187 9.17 18.22 15.31
N HIS A 188 8.02 18.37 14.66
CA HIS A 188 6.86 17.50 14.79
C HIS A 188 7.18 16.03 14.47
N THR A 189 8.04 15.74 13.49
CA THR A 189 8.47 14.37 13.16
C THR A 189 9.01 13.59 14.36
N SER A 190 9.63 14.26 15.35
CA SER A 190 10.10 13.61 16.58
C SER A 190 8.97 12.98 17.41
N ALA A 191 7.73 13.46 17.28
CA ALA A 191 6.54 12.92 17.94
C ALA A 191 6.15 11.52 17.44
N LEU A 192 6.64 11.11 16.26
CA LEU A 192 6.47 9.75 15.73
C LEU A 192 7.46 8.74 16.32
N GLY A 193 8.33 9.17 17.23
CA GLY A 193 9.44 8.38 17.75
C GLY A 193 10.69 8.55 16.87
N VAL A 194 11.76 9.10 17.46
CA VAL A 194 12.99 9.52 16.76
C VAL A 194 13.61 8.38 15.94
N ASP A 195 13.73 7.20 16.55
CA ASP A 195 14.23 5.99 15.86
C ASP A 195 13.09 5.11 15.33
N GLU A 196 11.99 5.02 16.07
CA GLU A 196 10.88 4.09 15.77
C GLU A 196 10.29 4.32 14.38
N PHE A 197 10.01 5.57 14.00
CA PHE A 197 9.42 5.85 12.69
C PHE A 197 10.37 5.49 11.55
N ARG A 198 11.66 5.83 11.68
CA ARG A 198 12.70 5.43 10.71
C ARG A 198 12.78 3.91 10.61
N ASP A 199 12.83 3.22 11.73
CA ASP A 199 13.00 1.76 11.76
C ASP A 199 11.78 1.06 11.15
N ASN A 200 10.58 1.58 11.37
CA ASN A 200 9.34 1.11 10.71
C ASN A 200 9.38 1.32 9.18
N VAL A 201 9.93 2.45 8.71
CA VAL A 201 10.11 2.69 7.27
C VAL A 201 11.09 1.69 6.66
N LEU A 202 12.21 1.45 7.34
CA LEU A 202 13.23 0.50 6.89
C LEU A 202 12.72 -0.95 6.94
N GLY A 203 11.83 -1.26 7.88
CA GLY A 203 11.17 -2.56 8.05
C GLY A 203 9.97 -2.81 7.13
N ASN A 204 9.60 -1.87 6.25
CA ASN A 204 8.42 -2.00 5.41
C ASN A 204 8.54 -3.13 4.37
N LYS A 205 7.82 -4.23 4.60
CA LYS A 205 7.79 -5.44 3.75
C LYS A 205 6.89 -5.32 2.53
N VAL A 206 6.02 -4.32 2.45
CA VAL A 206 5.13 -4.09 1.29
C VAL A 206 5.92 -3.59 0.07
N LYS A 207 7.16 -3.14 0.28
CA LYS A 207 8.05 -2.57 -0.75
C LYS A 207 8.95 -3.57 -1.46
N SER A 208 9.29 -4.69 -0.80
CA SER A 208 10.10 -5.72 -1.45
C SER A 208 9.26 -6.40 -2.52
N SER A 209 9.81 -6.53 -3.72
CA SER A 209 9.29 -7.27 -4.88
C SER A 209 9.00 -8.76 -4.64
N GLN A 210 8.87 -9.20 -3.39
CA GLN A 210 8.39 -10.51 -2.98
C GLN A 210 6.90 -10.38 -2.66
N ILE A 211 6.08 -10.39 -3.71
CA ILE A 211 4.63 -10.48 -3.53
C ILE A 211 4.30 -11.87 -3.04
N VAL A 212 3.85 -11.93 -1.80
CA VAL A 212 2.96 -13.00 -1.34
C VAL A 212 1.60 -12.63 -1.91
N HIS A 213 1.23 -13.18 -3.07
CA HIS A 213 -0.13 -13.06 -3.56
C HIS A 213 -1.02 -13.80 -2.56
N LEU A 214 -2.06 -13.12 -2.06
CA LEU A 214 -2.94 -13.68 -1.04
C LEU A 214 -3.65 -14.91 -1.60
N ALA A 215 -3.44 -16.05 -0.94
CA ALA A 215 -4.15 -17.28 -1.28
C ALA A 215 -5.61 -17.19 -0.83
N ILE A 216 -6.54 -17.27 -1.78
CA ILE A 216 -7.98 -17.35 -1.51
C ILE A 216 -8.33 -18.83 -1.34
N LEU A 217 -8.41 -19.27 -0.08
CA LEU A 217 -8.78 -20.64 0.26
C LEU A 217 -10.23 -20.93 -0.14
N LYS A 218 -10.47 -22.06 -0.81
CA LYS A 218 -11.79 -22.55 -1.19
C LYS A 218 -12.21 -23.77 -0.39
N ALA A 219 -11.28 -24.69 -0.17
CA ALA A 219 -11.48 -25.86 0.68
C ALA A 219 -10.13 -26.37 1.20
N ALA A 220 -10.08 -26.84 2.43
CA ALA A 220 -8.91 -27.46 3.05
C ALA A 220 -9.35 -28.60 3.98
N ASP A 221 -8.59 -29.68 3.95
CA ASP A 221 -8.53 -30.75 4.93
C ASP A 221 -7.04 -31.01 5.19
N LEU A 222 -6.40 -30.12 5.97
CA LEU A 222 -5.02 -30.21 6.44
C LEU A 222 -4.78 -29.23 7.60
N ALA A 223 -3.72 -29.45 8.38
CA ALA A 223 -3.31 -28.55 9.45
C ALA A 223 -2.87 -27.16 8.93
N GLU A 224 -3.16 -26.11 9.71
CA GLU A 224 -2.98 -24.71 9.30
C GLU A 224 -1.52 -24.34 9.00
N ASP A 225 -0.58 -24.91 9.74
CA ASP A 225 0.86 -24.74 9.50
C ASP A 225 1.29 -25.28 8.14
N ILE A 226 0.72 -26.40 7.70
CA ILE A 226 0.96 -26.98 6.38
C ILE A 226 0.31 -26.11 5.29
N GLN A 227 -0.86 -25.52 5.55
CA GLN A 227 -1.51 -24.59 4.60
C GLN A 227 -0.62 -23.38 4.32
N LEU A 228 -0.11 -22.75 5.38
CA LEU A 228 0.81 -21.62 5.28
C LEU A 228 2.05 -22.00 4.45
N LYS A 229 2.63 -23.17 4.72
CA LYS A 229 3.79 -23.64 3.96
C LYS A 229 3.47 -23.86 2.47
N ILE A 230 2.29 -24.40 2.15
CA ILE A 230 1.85 -24.58 0.76
C ILE A 230 1.67 -23.23 0.07
N PHE A 231 1.10 -22.23 0.75
CA PHE A 231 0.95 -20.89 0.19
C PHE A 231 2.30 -20.21 -0.07
N ASP A 232 3.27 -20.37 0.83
CA ASP A 232 4.63 -19.86 0.63
C ASP A 232 5.31 -20.50 -0.58
N LEU A 233 5.20 -21.83 -0.72
CA LEU A 233 5.74 -22.56 -1.85
C LEU A 233 5.06 -22.16 -3.16
N ALA A 234 3.72 -22.00 -3.16
CA ALA A 234 2.95 -21.54 -4.31
C ALA A 234 3.38 -20.16 -4.78
N ASN A 235 3.55 -19.22 -3.84
CA ASN A 235 4.05 -17.88 -4.14
C ASN A 235 5.47 -17.90 -4.71
N ALA A 236 6.38 -18.66 -4.08
CA ALA A 236 7.74 -18.82 -4.61
C ALA A 236 7.74 -19.44 -6.02
N ALA A 237 6.85 -20.40 -6.28
CA ALA A 237 6.74 -21.04 -7.58
C ALA A 237 6.26 -20.06 -8.66
N ILE A 238 5.21 -19.28 -8.38
CA ILE A 238 4.68 -18.27 -9.31
C ILE A 238 5.74 -17.21 -9.66
N GLN A 239 6.60 -16.84 -8.70
CA GLN A 239 7.68 -15.87 -8.93
C GLN A 239 8.78 -16.43 -9.83
N ASN A 240 9.11 -17.71 -9.70
CA ASN A 240 10.26 -18.33 -10.38
C ASN A 240 9.90 -19.01 -11.71
N TYR A 241 8.63 -19.35 -11.93
CA TYR A 241 8.19 -20.14 -13.07
C TYR A 241 7.00 -19.49 -13.77
N LYS A 242 7.02 -19.47 -15.11
CA LYS A 242 5.94 -18.88 -15.93
C LYS A 242 4.95 -19.90 -16.47
N ILE A 243 5.32 -21.18 -16.48
CA ILE A 243 4.52 -22.27 -17.05
C ILE A 243 3.87 -23.03 -15.89
N GLU A 244 2.55 -23.23 -15.92
CA GLU A 244 1.78 -23.85 -14.84
C GLU A 244 2.28 -25.26 -14.51
N LYS A 245 2.74 -25.99 -15.53
CA LYS A 245 3.38 -27.30 -15.36
C LYS A 245 4.61 -27.24 -14.45
N ASP A 246 5.46 -26.22 -14.62
CA ASP A 246 6.71 -26.09 -13.86
C ASP A 246 6.42 -25.66 -12.41
N ILE A 247 5.41 -24.79 -12.23
CA ILE A 247 4.87 -24.42 -10.91
C ILE A 247 4.39 -25.69 -10.18
N ALA A 248 3.55 -26.50 -10.84
CA ALA A 248 3.02 -27.73 -10.25
C ALA A 248 4.13 -28.73 -9.91
N ALA A 249 5.11 -28.90 -10.80
CA ALA A 249 6.25 -29.79 -10.59
C ALA A 249 7.12 -29.35 -9.41
N PHE A 250 7.37 -28.05 -9.26
CA PHE A 250 8.12 -27.51 -8.13
C PHE A 250 7.39 -27.76 -6.80
N LEU A 251 6.09 -27.43 -6.71
CA LEU A 251 5.29 -27.68 -5.50
C LEU A 251 5.30 -29.16 -5.12
N LYS A 252 5.04 -30.04 -6.10
CA LYS A 252 5.04 -31.48 -5.88
C LYS A 252 6.37 -31.95 -5.30
N LYS A 253 7.48 -31.52 -5.90
CA LYS A 253 8.82 -31.92 -5.49
C LYS A 253 9.11 -31.51 -4.04
N GLU A 254 8.81 -30.26 -3.69
CA GLU A 254 9.04 -29.75 -2.34
C GLU A 254 8.14 -30.45 -1.30
N LEU A 255 6.87 -30.68 -1.64
CA LEU A 255 5.95 -31.37 -0.74
C LEU A 255 6.32 -32.85 -0.53
N ASP A 256 6.70 -33.56 -1.60
CA ASP A 256 7.21 -34.93 -1.49
C ASP A 256 8.48 -35.00 -0.65
N GLN A 257 9.35 -33.98 -0.74
CA GLN A 257 10.59 -33.92 0.02
C GLN A 257 10.36 -33.64 1.50
N VAL A 258 9.42 -32.74 1.83
CA VAL A 258 9.18 -32.28 3.21
C VAL A 258 8.20 -33.18 3.96
N TYR A 259 7.11 -33.59 3.30
CA TYR A 259 5.99 -34.32 3.91
C TYR A 259 5.87 -35.77 3.41
N GLY A 260 6.83 -36.22 2.60
CA GLY A 260 6.88 -37.56 2.02
C GLY A 260 5.99 -37.72 0.78
N PRO A 261 6.34 -38.65 -0.13
CA PRO A 261 5.51 -38.96 -1.29
C PRO A 261 4.16 -39.59 -0.88
N THR A 262 3.10 -39.62 -1.71
CA THR A 262 2.94 -39.20 -3.11
C THR A 262 1.96 -38.02 -3.25
N TRP A 263 2.49 -36.78 -3.27
CA TRP A 263 1.68 -35.59 -3.52
C TRP A 263 1.32 -35.43 -5.00
N HIS A 264 0.12 -34.92 -5.23
CA HIS A 264 -0.41 -34.52 -6.52
C HIS A 264 -0.71 -33.02 -6.50
N VAL A 265 -0.27 -32.32 -7.54
CA VAL A 265 -0.42 -30.86 -7.66
C VAL A 265 -0.93 -30.54 -9.05
N ILE A 266 -2.04 -29.81 -9.10
CA ILE A 266 -2.66 -29.31 -10.32
C ILE A 266 -2.72 -27.79 -10.22
N VAL A 267 -2.20 -27.13 -11.25
CA VAL A 267 -2.22 -25.68 -11.39
C VAL A 267 -2.82 -25.33 -12.74
N GLY A 268 -3.77 -24.39 -12.75
CA GLY A 268 -4.35 -23.91 -14.00
C GLY A 268 -5.41 -22.84 -13.79
N LYS A 269 -5.74 -22.11 -14.85
CA LYS A 269 -6.77 -21.06 -14.81
C LYS A 269 -8.20 -21.61 -14.76
N SER A 270 -8.41 -22.82 -15.26
CA SER A 270 -9.71 -23.48 -15.27
C SER A 270 -9.54 -24.99 -15.39
N PHE A 271 -10.12 -25.72 -14.45
CA PHE A 271 -10.23 -27.18 -14.48
C PHE A 271 -11.42 -27.62 -13.64
N GLY A 272 -12.03 -28.75 -14.03
CA GLY A 272 -12.90 -29.53 -13.16
C GLY A 272 -12.10 -30.65 -12.53
N SER A 273 -12.36 -30.99 -11.27
CA SER A 273 -11.69 -32.10 -10.59
C SER A 273 -12.67 -32.85 -9.71
N TYR A 274 -12.53 -34.17 -9.70
CA TYR A 274 -13.20 -35.06 -8.75
C TYR A 274 -12.15 -36.10 -8.37
N VAL A 275 -11.60 -35.97 -7.16
CA VAL A 275 -10.42 -36.73 -6.73
C VAL A 275 -10.69 -37.41 -5.41
N THR A 276 -10.19 -38.63 -5.27
CA THR A 276 -10.06 -39.31 -3.99
C THR A 276 -8.69 -38.96 -3.42
N HIS A 277 -8.64 -38.65 -2.13
CA HIS A 277 -7.41 -38.25 -1.45
C HIS A 277 -7.36 -38.85 -0.04
N GLU A 278 -6.16 -38.89 0.53
CA GLU A 278 -5.96 -39.20 1.95
C GLU A 278 -6.58 -38.10 2.82
N GLN A 279 -7.12 -38.49 3.98
CA GLN A 279 -7.67 -37.53 4.95
C GLN A 279 -6.53 -36.69 5.55
N GLY A 280 -6.76 -35.38 5.69
CA GLY A 280 -5.78 -34.45 6.27
C GLY A 280 -4.69 -33.98 5.30
N TYR A 281 -4.81 -34.28 4.01
CA TYR A 281 -3.85 -33.89 2.97
C TYR A 281 -4.53 -33.35 1.70
N PHE A 282 -5.47 -32.41 1.83
CA PHE A 282 -6.15 -31.80 0.67
C PHE A 282 -6.29 -30.28 0.81
N ILE A 283 -5.93 -29.52 -0.21
CA ILE A 283 -6.19 -28.08 -0.29
C ILE A 283 -6.57 -27.65 -1.70
N TYR A 284 -7.52 -26.73 -1.78
CA TYR A 284 -7.94 -26.04 -2.98
C TYR A 284 -8.02 -24.54 -2.73
N PHE A 285 -7.27 -23.75 -3.50
CA PHE A 285 -7.18 -22.30 -3.34
C PHE A 285 -6.85 -21.60 -4.65
N TYR A 286 -6.96 -20.28 -4.65
CA TYR A 286 -6.57 -19.43 -5.76
C TYR A 286 -5.44 -18.49 -5.37
N ILE A 287 -4.53 -18.24 -6.30
CA ILE A 287 -3.58 -17.12 -6.24
C ILE A 287 -3.71 -16.34 -7.55
N GLY A 288 -4.24 -15.12 -7.49
CA GLY A 288 -4.62 -14.37 -8.69
C GLY A 288 -5.62 -15.17 -9.54
N GLU A 289 -5.31 -15.35 -10.83
CA GLU A 289 -6.12 -16.14 -11.77
C GLU A 289 -5.84 -17.65 -11.72
N LEU A 290 -4.80 -18.09 -11.01
CA LEU A 290 -4.40 -19.50 -10.97
C LEU A 290 -5.08 -20.23 -9.83
N ALA A 291 -5.76 -21.33 -10.17
CA ALA A 291 -6.28 -22.27 -9.21
C ALA A 291 -5.23 -23.34 -8.89
N PHE A 292 -5.09 -23.68 -7.61
CA PHE A 292 -4.19 -24.70 -7.08
C PHE A 292 -5.02 -25.77 -6.39
N LEU A 293 -4.88 -27.01 -6.85
CA LEU A 293 -5.43 -28.19 -6.21
C LEU A 293 -4.26 -29.09 -5.83
N VAL A 294 -4.07 -29.28 -4.52
CA VAL A 294 -2.95 -30.03 -3.97
C VAL A 294 -3.51 -31.09 -3.04
N PHE A 295 -3.18 -32.35 -3.27
CA PHE A 295 -3.63 -33.43 -2.42
C PHE A 295 -2.67 -34.60 -2.40
N LYS A 296 -2.75 -35.44 -1.37
CA LYS A 296 -2.00 -36.69 -1.29
C LYS A 296 -2.90 -37.89 -1.59
N SER A 297 -2.39 -38.85 -2.33
CA SER A 297 -3.07 -40.12 -2.62
C SER A 297 -2.04 -41.22 -2.84
N GLY A 298 -2.17 -42.34 -2.14
CA GLY A 298 -1.28 -43.49 -2.22
C GLY A 298 -1.77 -44.68 -1.41
#